data_AF-K2F1A1-F1
#
_entry.id   AF-K2F1A1-F1
#
_cell.length_a   1.000
_cell.length_b   1.000
_cell.length_c   1.000
_cell.angle_alpha   90.00
_cell.angle_beta   90.00
_cell.angle_gamma   90.00
#
_symmetry.space_group_name_H-M   'P 1'
#
loop_
_entity.id
_entity.type
_entity.pdbx_description
1 polymer ?
#
loop_
_entity_poly.entity_id
_entity_poly.type
_entity_poly.pdbx_seq_one_letter_code
_entity_poly.pdbx_strand_id
1 'polypeptide(L)'
;MGDSYNGNITRKDLRTPTPYNTYTISGLPPTPIALPSKKAIEAAMHPDNSDNLYFVATGNGGHKFTSNLNDHNKAVQEYLTILRSKNKE
;
A
#
# COMPACT_ATOMS: atom_id res chain seq x y z
N MET A 1 -7.08 -14.16 -0.66
CA MET A 1 -7.98 -14.80 0.32
C MET A 1 -9.33 -15.20 -0.26
N GLY A 2 -9.62 -14.97 -1.56
CA GLY A 2 -10.78 -15.54 -2.26
C GLY A 2 -12.09 -15.45 -1.47
N ASP A 3 -12.86 -16.52 -1.53
CA ASP A 3 -14.13 -16.66 -0.79
C ASP A 3 -13.96 -16.72 0.74
N SER A 4 -12.72 -16.89 1.23
CA SER A 4 -12.42 -16.86 2.67
C SER A 4 -12.26 -15.44 3.23
N TYR A 5 -12.29 -14.40 2.39
CA TYR A 5 -12.25 -13.02 2.85
C TYR A 5 -13.60 -12.60 3.44
N ASN A 6 -13.59 -12.14 4.70
CA ASN A 6 -14.79 -11.78 5.45
C ASN A 6 -14.89 -10.28 5.78
N GLY A 7 -14.13 -9.43 5.09
CA GLY A 7 -14.06 -7.99 5.37
C GLY A 7 -12.95 -7.57 6.34
N ASN A 8 -12.24 -8.52 6.95
CA ASN A 8 -11.11 -8.25 7.85
C ASN A 8 -9.80 -8.80 7.27
N ILE A 9 -8.70 -8.06 7.44
CA ILE A 9 -7.35 -8.46 7.05
C ILE A 9 -6.46 -8.41 8.29
N THR A 10 -6.01 -9.57 8.74
CA THR A 10 -5.17 -9.73 9.93
C THR A 10 -3.68 -9.83 9.57
N ARG A 11 -2.81 -9.72 10.58
CA ARG A 11 -1.37 -9.97 10.40
C ARG A 11 -1.05 -11.39 9.93
N LYS A 12 -1.86 -12.38 10.31
CA LYS A 12 -1.70 -13.77 9.87
C LYS A 12 -1.94 -13.87 8.37
N ASP A 13 -2.95 -13.17 7.87
CA ASP A 13 -3.31 -13.17 6.45
C ASP A 13 -2.19 -12.57 5.59
N LEU A 14 -1.60 -11.45 6.03
CA LEU A 14 -0.46 -10.82 5.35
C LEU A 14 0.77 -11.75 5.26
N ARG A 15 0.94 -12.68 6.21
CA ARG A 15 2.08 -13.61 6.27
C ARG A 15 1.80 -14.97 5.64
N THR A 16 0.55 -15.26 5.28
CA THR A 16 0.17 -16.55 4.70
C THR A 16 0.52 -16.55 3.22
N PRO A 17 1.41 -17.44 2.75
CA PRO A 17 1.82 -17.47 1.35
C PRO A 17 0.66 -17.87 0.43
N THR A 18 0.49 -17.11 -0.66
CA THR A 18 -0.38 -17.46 -1.79
C THR A 18 0.24 -16.92 -3.07
N PRO A 19 -0.13 -17.43 -4.26
CA PRO A 19 0.36 -16.87 -5.52
C PRO A 19 0.03 -15.38 -5.75
N TYR A 20 -0.90 -14.80 -4.99
CA TYR A 20 -1.32 -13.39 -5.12
C TYR A 20 -0.84 -12.49 -3.98
N ASN A 21 -0.21 -13.03 -2.92
CA ASN A 21 0.18 -12.25 -1.74
C ASN A 21 1.57 -11.62 -1.93
N THR A 22 1.60 -10.37 -2.36
CA THR A 22 2.82 -9.59 -2.62
C THR A 22 3.64 -9.23 -1.37
N TYR A 23 3.15 -9.54 -0.16
CA TYR A 23 4.02 -9.56 1.03
C TYR A 23 4.97 -10.77 1.07
N THR A 24 4.64 -11.84 0.33
CA THR A 24 5.34 -13.13 0.39
C THR A 24 6.02 -13.53 -0.92
N ILE A 25 5.62 -12.93 -2.04
CA ILE A 25 6.21 -13.17 -3.36
C ILE A 25 6.99 -11.95 -3.84
N SER A 26 7.99 -12.18 -4.68
CA SER A 26 8.68 -11.11 -5.43
C SER A 26 8.04 -10.96 -6.81
N GLY A 27 7.81 -9.72 -7.24
CA GLY A 27 7.24 -9.41 -8.56
C GLY A 27 5.71 -9.34 -8.58
N LEU A 28 5.12 -9.48 -9.77
CA LEU A 28 3.68 -9.37 -10.00
C LEU A 28 2.95 -10.68 -9.71
N PRO A 29 1.67 -10.62 -9.28
CA PRO A 29 0.82 -11.81 -9.22
C PRO A 29 0.55 -12.40 -10.62
N PRO A 30 0.07 -13.67 -10.72
CA PRO A 30 -0.16 -14.35 -11.99
C PRO A 30 -1.14 -13.65 -12.94
N THR A 31 -2.11 -12.90 -12.40
CA THR A 31 -3.12 -12.16 -13.18
C THR A 31 -3.51 -10.86 -12.47
N PRO A 32 -4.18 -9.92 -13.17
CA PRO A 32 -4.76 -8.73 -12.54
C PRO A 32 -5.79 -9.08 -11.46
N ILE A 33 -5.83 -8.29 -10.38
CA ILE A 33 -6.78 -8.45 -9.27
C ILE A 33 -8.10 -7.69 -9.47
N ALA A 34 -8.16 -6.82 -10.48
CA ALA A 34 -9.32 -5.97 -10.79
C ALA A 34 -9.27 -5.54 -12.27
N LEU A 35 -10.41 -5.03 -12.77
CA LEU A 35 -10.47 -4.37 -14.06
C LEU A 35 -9.83 -2.97 -13.96
N PRO A 36 -8.75 -2.68 -14.71
CA PRO A 36 -8.10 -1.38 -14.64
C PRO A 36 -8.91 -0.30 -15.36
N SER A 37 -8.88 0.92 -14.83
CA SER A 37 -9.41 2.09 -15.53
C SER A 37 -8.43 2.60 -16.58
N LYS A 38 -8.89 3.44 -17.52
CA LYS A 38 -8.03 4.11 -18.50
C LYS A 38 -6.83 4.83 -17.84
N LYS A 39 -7.10 5.60 -16.77
CA LYS A 39 -6.05 6.32 -16.03
C LYS A 39 -5.02 5.39 -15.38
N ALA A 40 -5.46 4.22 -14.90
CA ALA A 40 -4.54 3.24 -14.32
C ALA A 40 -3.63 2.61 -15.39
N ILE A 41 -4.17 2.33 -16.59
CA ILE A 41 -3.38 1.85 -17.73
C ILE A 41 -2.35 2.89 -18.16
N GLU A 42 -2.76 4.15 -18.28
CA GLU A 42 -1.89 5.26 -18.64
C GLU A 42 -0.73 5.43 -17.63
N ALA A 43 -1.04 5.41 -16.33
CA ALA A 43 -0.01 5.48 -15.28
C ALA A 43 0.96 4.29 -15.28
N ALA A 44 0.48 3.09 -15.62
CA ALA A 44 1.32 1.90 -15.72
C ALA A 44 2.25 1.95 -16.95
N MET A 45 1.78 2.52 -18.06
CA MET A 45 2.57 2.66 -19.30
C MET A 45 3.52 3.87 -19.28
N HIS A 46 3.15 4.92 -18.56
CA HIS A 46 3.86 6.20 -18.50
C HIS A 46 4.00 6.65 -17.04
N PRO A 47 4.83 5.95 -16.22
CA PRO A 47 5.03 6.34 -14.84
C PRO A 47 5.83 7.65 -14.73
N ASP A 48 5.64 8.35 -13.61
CA ASP A 48 6.46 9.51 -13.27
C ASP A 48 7.94 9.10 -13.09
N ASN A 49 8.85 10.00 -13.46
CA ASN A 49 10.27 9.78 -13.20
C ASN A 49 10.59 10.11 -11.72
N SER A 50 10.74 9.08 -10.90
CA SER A 50 10.95 9.23 -9.46
C SER A 50 11.70 8.06 -8.84
N ASP A 51 12.53 8.35 -7.84
CA ASP A 51 13.24 7.35 -7.02
C ASP A 51 12.42 6.87 -5.80
N ASN A 52 11.12 7.18 -5.77
CA ASN A 52 10.27 6.81 -4.63
C ASN A 52 10.06 5.30 -4.57
N LEU A 53 10.35 4.72 -3.41
CA LEU A 53 10.19 3.28 -3.14
C LEU A 53 9.07 2.99 -2.13
N TYR A 54 8.72 3.98 -1.30
CA TYR A 54 7.73 3.82 -0.24
C TYR A 54 6.71 4.95 -0.29
N PHE A 55 5.49 4.65 0.14
CA PHE A 55 4.45 5.63 0.39
C PHE A 55 3.69 5.28 1.67
N VAL A 56 3.21 6.29 2.39
CA VAL A 56 2.32 6.12 3.55
C VAL A 56 1.25 7.19 3.53
N ALA A 57 0.05 6.87 4.01
CA ALA A 57 -1.02 7.86 4.15
C ALA A 57 -0.59 9.02 5.05
N THR A 58 -1.03 10.24 4.74
CA THR A 58 -0.75 11.42 5.56
C THR A 58 -1.76 11.62 6.71
N GLY A 59 -2.89 10.91 6.67
CA GLY A 59 -3.98 11.06 7.65
C GLY A 59 -4.94 12.23 7.37
N ASN A 60 -4.67 13.06 6.37
CA ASN A 60 -5.53 14.18 5.93
C ASN A 60 -6.07 14.03 4.49
N GLY A 61 -5.93 12.85 3.88
CA GLY A 61 -6.50 12.54 2.56
C GLY A 61 -5.50 12.33 1.42
N GLY A 62 -4.19 12.23 1.71
CA GLY A 62 -3.16 11.99 0.70
C GLY A 62 -2.09 10.98 1.13
N HIS A 63 -0.96 10.99 0.42
CA HIS A 63 0.19 10.13 0.66
C HIS A 63 1.49 10.93 0.68
N LYS A 64 2.43 10.52 1.53
CA LYS A 64 3.82 10.99 1.54
C LYS A 64 4.69 9.92 0.91
N PHE A 65 5.46 10.29 -0.11
CA PHE A 65 6.36 9.40 -0.85
C PHE A 65 7.81 9.61 -0.41
N THR A 66 8.59 8.54 -0.34
CA THR A 66 9.99 8.57 0.10
C THR A 66 10.84 7.53 -0.65
N SER A 67 12.11 7.85 -0.88
CA SER A 67 13.06 6.98 -1.58
C SER A 67 13.79 5.96 -0.69
N ASN A 68 13.71 6.09 0.63
CA ASN A 68 14.41 5.21 1.57
C ASN A 68 13.57 4.85 2.81
N LEU A 69 13.96 3.77 3.47
CA LEU A 69 13.23 3.21 4.61
C LEU A 69 13.25 4.12 5.86
N ASN A 70 14.33 4.87 6.10
CA ASN A 70 14.42 5.73 7.28
C ASN A 70 13.39 6.86 7.21
N ASP A 71 13.29 7.52 6.06
CA ASP A 71 12.33 8.60 5.87
C ASP A 71 10.89 8.07 5.79
N HIS A 72 10.69 6.89 5.23
CA HIS A 72 9.40 6.20 5.32
C HIS A 72 8.96 5.99 6.77
N ASN A 73 9.86 5.50 7.63
CA ASN A 73 9.55 5.26 9.04
C ASN A 73 9.19 6.56 9.79
N LYS A 74 9.86 7.68 9.48
CA LYS A 74 9.48 9.00 10.02
C LYS A 74 8.08 9.41 9.56
N ALA A 75 7.78 9.26 8.27
CA ALA A 75 6.46 9.54 7.72
C ALA A 75 5.36 8.66 8.34
N VAL A 76 5.65 7.40 8.66
CA VAL A 76 4.75 6.51 9.40
C VAL A 76 4.48 7.06 10.82
N GLN A 77 5.49 7.56 11.53
CA GLN A 77 5.28 8.16 12.86
C GLN A 77 4.44 9.45 12.80
N GLU A 78 4.65 10.29 11.78
CA GLU A 78 3.83 11.48 11.53
C GLU A 78 2.35 11.09 11.34
N TYR A 79 2.10 10.11 10.46
CA TYR A 79 0.76 9.56 10.21
C TYR A 79 0.09 9.04 11.48
N LEU A 80 0.80 8.23 12.27
CA LEU A 80 0.27 7.66 13.52
C LEU A 80 -0.04 8.74 14.55
N THR A 81 0.73 9.83 14.58
CA THR A 81 0.48 10.97 15.48
C THR A 81 -0.83 11.66 15.13
N ILE A 82 -1.09 11.90 13.84
CA ILE A 82 -2.34 12.50 13.34
C ILE A 82 -3.55 11.60 13.60
N LEU A 83 -3.42 10.28 13.40
CA LEU A 83 -4.49 9.35 13.72
C LEU A 83 -4.84 9.34 15.21
N ARG A 84 -3.82 9.36 16.08
CA ARG A 84 -4.03 9.39 17.54
C ARG A 84 -4.67 10.68 18.02
N SER A 85 -4.41 11.83 17.38
CA SER A 85 -5.08 13.08 17.73
C SER A 85 -6.55 13.05 17.32
N LYS A 86 -6.87 12.55 16.12
CA LYS A 86 -8.25 12.44 15.64
C LYS A 86 -9.11 11.48 16.47
N ASN A 87 -8.54 10.39 16.96
CA ASN A 87 -9.28 9.42 17.77
C ASN A 87 -9.53 9.90 19.23
N LYS A 88 -8.97 11.04 19.64
CA LYS A 88 -9.22 11.65 20.94
C LYS A 88 -10.34 12.69 20.92
N GLU A 89 -10.76 13.12 19.73
CA GLU A 89 -11.93 13.97 19.48
C GLU A 89 -13.18 13.09 19.33
#